data_AF-A0A1J3HVI1-F1
#
_entry.id   AF-A0A1J3HVI1-F1
#
_cell.length_a   1.000
_cell.length_b   1.000
_cell.length_c   1.000
_cell.angle_alpha   90.00
_cell.angle_beta   90.00
_cell.angle_gamma   90.00
#
_symmetry.space_group_name_H-M   'P 1'
#
loop_
_entity.id
_entity.type
_entity.pdbx_description
1 polymer ?
#
loop_
_entity_poly.entity_id
_entity_poly.type
_entity_poly.pdbx_seq_one_letter_code
_entity_poly.pdbx_strand_id
1 'polypeptide(L)'
;TLSLRKTHDGRLRFASNSFLETISRSEFRTEIAWRFASEIVLGEIMDPMVVLLDLEWHFYKKAVGHEIIEFGAIVVSLRDLRVSDRYKYFIKPSVESFAAFKDRSNGITLDKIKSARGFEEVYPTIFKILDGNIWMGHNIIRSDIPSIKKHCAAIHKPVPTPSLAIDSFDWLKGTMVGTMVKTNDLKSLKLSALGNYFRLERQVHRSLPDCLLNLEVMKECLGVIGLRDLVEEAKKKKKRKTRVSKRKRSQSRSTLLLFFIWKLDK
;
A
#
# COMPACT_ATOMS: atom_id res chain seq x y z
N THR A 1 7.84 8.83 28.79
CA THR A 1 7.58 7.49 29.32
C THR A 1 6.07 7.29 29.36
N LEU A 2 5.51 6.56 28.38
CA LEU A 2 4.09 6.22 28.38
C LEU A 2 3.87 5.16 29.46
N SER A 3 3.09 5.50 30.49
CA SER A 3 2.75 4.54 31.55
C SER A 3 1.39 3.91 31.27
N LEU A 4 1.41 2.59 31.09
CA LEU A 4 0.22 1.75 31.05
C LEU A 4 -0.16 1.41 32.49
N ARG A 5 -1.43 1.61 32.87
CA ARG A 5 -1.95 1.14 34.16
C ARG A 5 -2.98 0.05 33.94
N LYS A 6 -2.89 -0.98 34.78
CA LYS A 6 -3.86 -2.07 34.87
C LYS A 6 -4.99 -1.63 35.80
N THR A 7 -6.22 -1.61 35.32
CA THR A 7 -7.39 -1.26 36.13
C THR A 7 -7.83 -2.46 36.98
N HIS A 8 -8.63 -2.20 38.02
CA HIS A 8 -9.05 -3.22 39.00
C HIS A 8 -9.89 -4.36 38.40
N ASP A 9 -10.37 -4.24 37.16
CA ASP A 9 -11.04 -5.28 36.38
C ASP A 9 -10.10 -6.10 35.47
N GLY A 10 -8.78 -5.84 35.54
CA GLY A 10 -7.75 -6.61 34.83
C GLY A 10 -7.37 -6.12 33.43
N ARG A 11 -7.98 -5.05 32.92
CA ARG A 11 -7.66 -4.47 31.59
C ARG A 11 -6.56 -3.40 31.67
N LEU A 12 -5.78 -3.25 30.60
CA LEU A 12 -4.73 -2.21 30.50
C LEU A 12 -5.31 -0.96 29.80
N ARG A 13 -5.15 0.22 30.41
CA ARG A 13 -5.56 1.52 29.83
C ARG A 13 -4.45 2.56 29.97
N PHE A 14 -4.37 3.46 28.98
CA PHE A 14 -3.49 4.62 29.02
C PHE A 14 -4.11 5.75 29.85
N ALA A 15 -3.28 6.48 30.58
CA ALA A 15 -3.70 7.56 31.46
C ALA A 15 -3.92 8.89 30.72
N SER A 16 -4.92 8.97 29.83
CA SER A 16 -5.72 10.18 29.54
C SER A 16 -6.75 9.87 28.44
N ASN A 17 -7.98 10.35 28.64
CA ASN A 17 -9.19 9.82 28.01
C ASN A 17 -9.80 10.72 26.92
N SER A 18 -9.02 11.56 26.22
CA SER A 18 -9.59 12.59 25.33
C SER A 18 -9.26 12.44 23.84
N PHE A 19 -9.03 11.22 23.33
CA PHE A 19 -8.60 11.04 21.92
C PHE A 19 -9.22 9.81 21.23
N LEU A 20 -10.50 9.53 21.47
CA LEU A 20 -11.18 8.36 20.85
C LEU A 20 -12.47 8.65 20.10
N GLU A 21 -12.82 9.91 19.84
CA GLU A 21 -13.98 10.20 18.99
C GLU A 21 -13.57 11.00 17.75
N THR A 22 -13.77 10.37 16.59
CA THR A 22 -13.71 10.90 15.21
C THR A 22 -12.43 10.56 14.43
N ILE A 23 -12.38 9.32 13.94
CA ILE A 23 -11.34 8.84 13.01
C ILE A 23 -11.50 9.53 11.65
N SER A 24 -10.58 10.46 11.36
CA SER A 24 -10.46 11.12 10.05
C SER A 24 -9.36 10.47 9.20
N ARG A 25 -9.42 10.65 7.87
CA ARG A 25 -8.45 10.12 6.87
C ARG A 25 -6.96 10.41 7.16
N SER A 26 -6.63 11.30 8.11
CA SER A 26 -5.25 11.50 8.59
C SER A 26 -4.69 10.32 9.38
N GLU A 27 -5.52 9.50 10.01
CA GLU A 27 -5.08 8.42 10.92
C GLU A 27 -4.54 7.18 10.20
N PHE A 28 -4.91 6.96 8.94
CA PHE A 28 -4.33 5.87 8.14
C PHE A 28 -2.81 6.06 7.92
N ARG A 29 -2.36 7.32 7.79
CA ARG A 29 -0.93 7.65 7.72
C ARG A 29 -0.23 7.41 9.05
N THR A 30 -0.92 7.63 10.16
CA THR A 30 -0.36 7.53 11.50
C THR A 30 -0.31 6.09 12.00
N GLU A 31 -1.29 5.23 11.71
CA GLU A 31 -1.32 3.83 12.16
C GLU A 31 -0.21 3.00 11.49
N ILE A 32 -0.02 3.19 10.19
CA ILE A 32 1.08 2.58 9.43
C ILE A 32 2.43 3.10 9.98
N ALA A 33 2.56 4.42 10.14
CA ALA A 33 3.78 5.02 10.69
C ALA A 33 4.05 4.59 12.13
N TRP A 34 3.02 4.37 12.96
CA TRP A 34 3.14 3.94 14.35
C TRP A 34 3.56 2.48 14.46
N ARG A 35 2.97 1.58 13.67
CA ARG A 35 3.38 0.17 13.60
C ARG A 35 4.85 0.07 13.14
N PHE A 36 5.22 0.79 12.09
CA PHE A 36 6.61 0.86 11.63
C PHE A 36 7.56 1.44 12.68
N ALA A 37 7.16 2.52 13.37
CA ALA A 37 7.96 3.11 14.42
C ALA A 37 8.12 2.17 15.63
N SER A 38 7.09 1.39 15.97
CA SER A 38 7.15 0.43 17.08
C SER A 38 8.08 -0.75 16.80
N GLU A 39 8.14 -1.24 15.56
CA GLU A 39 9.06 -2.31 15.15
C GLU A 39 10.52 -1.81 15.13
N ILE A 40 10.76 -0.57 14.68
CA ILE A 40 12.11 0.05 14.69
C ILE A 40 12.64 0.25 16.13
N VAL A 41 11.77 0.54 17.09
CA VAL A 41 12.15 0.92 18.46
C VAL A 41 12.33 -0.28 19.40
N LEU A 42 11.83 -1.48 19.04
CA LEU A 42 11.76 -2.64 19.96
C LEU A 42 12.78 -3.77 19.73
N GLY A 43 13.72 -3.64 18.80
CA GLY A 43 14.92 -4.50 18.73
C GLY A 43 14.99 -5.40 17.49
N GLU A 44 16.18 -5.42 16.89
CA GLU A 44 16.55 -5.96 15.56
C GLU A 44 15.91 -5.21 14.38
N ILE A 45 16.70 -4.35 13.73
CA ILE A 45 16.31 -3.62 12.52
C ILE A 45 16.25 -4.62 11.35
N MET A 46 15.22 -5.46 11.31
CA MET A 46 14.80 -6.08 10.07
C MET A 46 14.30 -4.96 9.16
N ASP A 47 14.79 -4.91 7.93
CA ASP A 47 14.23 -4.00 6.94
C ASP A 47 12.74 -4.33 6.78
N PRO A 48 11.83 -3.38 7.00
CA PRO A 48 10.42 -3.65 6.85
C PRO A 48 10.17 -4.02 5.38
N MET A 49 9.72 -5.25 5.16
CA MET A 49 9.46 -5.78 3.82
C MET A 49 7.97 -5.80 3.54
N VAL A 50 7.61 -5.52 2.29
CA VAL A 50 6.27 -5.75 1.76
C VAL A 50 6.33 -6.75 0.62
N VAL A 51 5.40 -7.68 0.62
CA VAL A 51 5.21 -8.61 -0.49
C VAL A 51 4.12 -8.05 -1.39
N LEU A 52 4.49 -7.64 -2.60
CA LEU A 52 3.51 -7.37 -3.63
C LEU A 52 3.16 -8.68 -4.32
N LEU A 53 1.88 -9.01 -4.44
CA LEU A 53 1.41 -10.20 -5.13
C LEU A 53 0.31 -9.89 -6.16
N ASP A 54 0.22 -10.77 -7.14
CA ASP A 54 -0.80 -10.78 -8.18
C ASP A 54 -0.97 -12.23 -8.68
N LEU A 55 -2.16 -12.58 -9.14
CA LEU A 55 -2.50 -13.90 -9.67
C LEU A 55 -3.07 -13.79 -11.07
N GLU A 56 -2.79 -14.80 -11.91
CA GLU A 56 -3.56 -15.04 -13.13
C GLU A 56 -4.48 -16.24 -12.97
N TRP A 57 -5.63 -16.15 -13.65
CA TRP A 57 -6.80 -16.98 -13.40
C TRP A 57 -7.26 -17.66 -14.66
N HIS A 58 -7.77 -18.88 -14.57
CA HIS A 58 -8.53 -19.51 -15.65
C HIS A 58 -9.96 -19.81 -15.22
N PHE A 59 -10.92 -19.34 -16.01
CA PHE A 59 -12.34 -19.63 -15.86
C PHE A 59 -12.72 -20.70 -16.88
N TYR A 60 -13.28 -21.82 -16.41
CA TYR A 60 -13.65 -22.96 -17.26
C TYR A 60 -15.09 -23.43 -17.08
N LYS A 61 -15.72 -23.19 -15.91
CA LYS A 61 -17.14 -23.46 -15.67
C LYS A 61 -17.73 -22.39 -14.75
N LYS A 62 -18.88 -21.81 -15.13
CA LYS A 62 -19.55 -20.74 -14.37
C LYS A 62 -19.88 -21.13 -12.92
N ALA A 63 -20.22 -22.40 -12.68
CA ALA A 63 -20.54 -22.93 -11.35
C ALA A 63 -19.30 -23.21 -10.46
N VAL A 64 -18.14 -23.52 -11.06
CA VAL A 64 -16.91 -23.89 -10.34
C VAL A 64 -16.01 -22.67 -10.10
N GLY A 65 -16.18 -21.62 -10.91
CA GLY A 65 -15.48 -20.34 -10.80
C GLY A 65 -14.16 -20.35 -11.56
N HIS A 66 -13.11 -19.80 -10.93
CA HIS A 66 -11.75 -19.77 -11.47
C HIS A 66 -10.81 -20.72 -10.73
N GLU A 67 -9.71 -21.05 -11.39
CA GLU A 67 -8.50 -21.64 -10.81
C GLU A 67 -7.28 -20.74 -11.03
N ILE A 68 -6.34 -20.74 -10.08
CA ILE A 68 -5.07 -20.02 -10.21
C ILE A 68 -4.18 -20.78 -11.20
N ILE A 69 -3.65 -20.07 -12.18
CA ILE A 69 -2.74 -20.61 -13.20
C ILE A 69 -1.37 -19.95 -13.22
N GLU A 70 -1.23 -18.76 -12.61
CA GLU A 70 0.04 -18.12 -12.37
C GLU A 70 -0.01 -17.43 -11.00
N PHE A 71 1.07 -17.55 -10.25
CA PHE A 71 1.34 -16.81 -9.03
C PHE A 71 2.57 -15.94 -9.26
N GLY A 72 2.46 -14.65 -8.95
CA GLY A 72 3.57 -13.71 -8.95
C GLY A 72 3.68 -13.03 -7.61
N ALA A 73 4.90 -12.89 -7.12
CA ALA A 73 5.19 -12.03 -5.99
C ALA A 73 6.57 -11.38 -6.09
N ILE A 74 6.71 -10.19 -5.52
CA ILE A 74 8.00 -9.52 -5.29
C ILE A 74 8.10 -9.11 -3.83
N VAL A 75 9.29 -9.24 -3.25
CA VAL A 75 9.57 -8.79 -1.89
C VAL A 75 10.32 -7.47 -1.99
N VAL A 76 9.78 -6.41 -1.39
CA VAL A 76 10.29 -5.05 -1.55
C VAL A 76 10.69 -4.49 -0.21
N SER A 77 11.91 -3.95 -0.14
CA SER A 77 12.37 -3.20 1.03
C SER A 77 11.68 -1.84 1.08
N LEU A 78 11.04 -1.51 2.20
CA LEU A 78 10.44 -0.19 2.38
C LEU A 78 11.47 0.90 2.70
N ARG A 79 12.73 0.53 2.96
CA ARG A 79 13.83 1.49 3.16
C ARG A 79 14.21 2.20 1.86
N ASP A 80 14.32 1.45 0.77
CA ASP A 80 14.85 1.94 -0.51
C ASP A 80 13.97 1.60 -1.73
N LEU A 81 12.84 0.92 -1.52
CA LEU A 81 11.87 0.51 -2.53
C LEU A 81 12.47 -0.40 -3.62
N ARG A 82 13.54 -1.12 -3.28
CA ARG A 82 14.16 -2.11 -4.17
C ARG A 82 13.53 -3.48 -3.98
N VAL A 83 13.43 -4.19 -5.10
CA VAL A 83 13.01 -5.60 -5.12
C VAL A 83 14.19 -6.44 -4.65
N SER A 84 14.00 -7.13 -3.54
CA SER A 84 14.96 -8.09 -2.98
C SER A 84 14.81 -9.48 -3.59
N ASP A 85 13.57 -9.96 -3.71
CA ASP A 85 13.25 -11.27 -4.26
C ASP A 85 12.10 -11.23 -5.26
N ARG A 86 12.08 -12.20 -6.17
CA ARG A 86 11.05 -12.37 -7.20
C ARG A 86 10.61 -13.82 -7.27
N TYR A 87 9.30 -14.03 -7.24
CA TYR A 87 8.67 -15.34 -7.29
C TYR A 87 7.69 -15.40 -8.43
N LYS A 88 7.80 -16.44 -9.26
CA LYS A 88 6.93 -16.64 -10.40
C LYS A 88 6.72 -18.13 -10.62
N TYR A 89 5.49 -18.57 -10.48
CA TYR A 89 5.11 -19.96 -10.65
C TYR A 89 3.91 -20.06 -11.58
N PHE A 90 4.03 -20.87 -12.62
CA PHE A 90 2.83 -21.43 -13.24
C PHE A 90 2.27 -22.50 -12.32
N ILE A 91 0.93 -22.57 -12.28
CA ILE A 91 0.22 -23.54 -11.46
C ILE A 91 -0.66 -24.34 -12.41
N LYS A 92 -0.47 -25.67 -12.39
CA LYS A 92 -1.27 -26.58 -13.19
C LYS A 92 -2.67 -26.67 -12.57
N PRO A 93 -3.72 -26.32 -13.32
CA PRO A 93 -5.08 -26.41 -12.82
C PRO A 93 -5.56 -27.86 -12.84
N SER A 94 -6.77 -28.10 -12.35
CA SER A 94 -7.45 -29.40 -12.39
C SER A 94 -7.53 -29.94 -13.82
N VAL A 95 -7.69 -31.27 -13.95
CA VAL A 95 -7.80 -31.94 -15.26
C VAL A 95 -8.91 -31.33 -16.11
N GLU A 96 -10.06 -31.01 -15.51
CA GLU A 96 -11.19 -30.41 -16.21
C GLU A 96 -10.90 -28.98 -16.69
N SER A 97 -10.26 -28.18 -15.85
CA SER A 97 -9.88 -26.80 -16.17
C SER A 97 -8.79 -26.77 -17.24
N PHE A 98 -7.83 -27.68 -17.16
CA PHE A 98 -6.79 -27.85 -18.17
C PHE A 98 -7.38 -28.25 -19.53
N ALA A 99 -8.37 -29.13 -19.57
CA ALA A 99 -9.02 -29.55 -20.82
C ALA A 99 -9.70 -28.39 -21.57
N ALA A 100 -10.14 -27.36 -20.86
CA ALA A 100 -10.73 -26.15 -21.43
C ALA A 100 -9.71 -25.03 -21.72
N PHE A 101 -8.45 -25.22 -21.32
CA PHE A 101 -7.41 -24.20 -21.42
C PHE A 101 -6.98 -23.97 -22.88
N LYS A 102 -6.69 -22.73 -23.22
CA LYS A 102 -6.14 -22.32 -24.51
C LYS A 102 -5.01 -21.33 -24.31
N ASP A 103 -4.05 -21.34 -25.23
CA ASP A 103 -2.96 -20.37 -25.27
C ASP A 103 -3.46 -18.95 -25.23
N ARG A 104 -2.77 -18.12 -24.45
CA ARG A 104 -3.08 -16.71 -24.29
C ARG A 104 -2.03 -15.85 -24.97
N SER A 105 -2.47 -14.71 -25.52
CA SER A 105 -1.59 -13.72 -26.17
C SER A 105 -0.56 -13.10 -25.23
N ASN A 106 -0.74 -13.20 -23.91
CA ASN A 106 0.21 -12.76 -22.88
C ASN A 106 1.34 -13.79 -22.61
N GLY A 107 1.40 -14.89 -23.36
CA GLY A 107 2.47 -15.88 -23.29
C GLY A 107 2.30 -16.94 -22.20
N ILE A 108 1.10 -17.07 -21.62
CA ILE A 108 0.69 -18.25 -20.85
C ILE A 108 0.20 -19.31 -21.85
N THR A 109 1.00 -20.36 -22.04
CA THR A 109 0.77 -21.41 -23.05
C THR A 109 0.43 -22.75 -22.41
N LEU A 110 -0.25 -23.61 -23.16
CA LEU A 110 -0.59 -24.99 -22.82
C LEU A 110 0.64 -25.75 -22.34
N ASP A 111 1.77 -25.62 -23.03
CA ASP A 111 3.02 -26.31 -22.65
C ASP A 111 3.54 -25.88 -21.28
N LYS A 112 3.48 -24.57 -20.97
CA LYS A 112 3.89 -24.03 -19.67
C LYS A 112 2.95 -24.49 -18.56
N ILE A 113 1.65 -24.56 -18.82
CA ILE A 113 0.66 -25.02 -17.85
C ILE A 113 0.72 -26.54 -17.68
N LYS A 114 0.94 -27.30 -18.75
CA LYS A 114 1.01 -28.77 -18.74
C LYS A 114 2.18 -29.28 -17.89
N SER A 115 3.32 -28.59 -18.01
CA SER A 115 4.57 -28.87 -17.30
C SER A 115 4.63 -28.25 -15.90
N ALA A 116 3.67 -27.39 -15.53
CA ALA A 116 3.62 -26.78 -14.22
C ALA A 116 3.28 -27.79 -13.11
N ARG A 117 3.65 -27.42 -11.89
CA ARG A 117 3.30 -28.14 -10.66
C ARG A 117 1.90 -27.77 -10.21
N GLY A 118 1.21 -28.65 -9.49
CA GLY A 118 -0.10 -28.37 -8.92
C GLY A 118 -0.04 -27.33 -7.79
N PHE A 119 -1.19 -26.76 -7.40
CA PHE A 119 -1.24 -25.76 -6.33
C PHE A 119 -0.67 -26.29 -5.00
N GLU A 120 -1.01 -27.54 -4.62
CA GLU A 120 -0.50 -28.19 -3.39
C GLU A 120 1.03 -28.29 -3.36
N GLU A 121 1.65 -28.51 -4.51
CA GLU A 121 3.09 -28.64 -4.62
C GLU A 121 3.83 -27.30 -4.49
N VAL A 122 3.21 -26.22 -4.96
CA VAL A 122 3.74 -24.85 -4.89
C VAL A 122 3.39 -24.18 -3.56
N TYR A 123 2.34 -24.64 -2.90
CA TYR A 123 1.81 -24.11 -1.64
C TYR A 123 2.86 -23.87 -0.55
N PRO A 124 3.82 -24.78 -0.25
CA PRO A 124 4.82 -24.52 0.80
C PRO A 124 5.63 -23.25 0.56
N THR A 125 5.89 -22.95 -0.72
CA THR A 125 6.61 -21.73 -1.10
C THR A 125 5.70 -20.50 -0.97
N ILE A 126 4.46 -20.58 -1.46
CA ILE A 126 3.48 -19.49 -1.32
C ILE A 126 3.26 -19.16 0.16
N PHE A 127 3.07 -20.18 1.01
CA PHE A 127 2.86 -20.00 2.44
C PHE A 127 4.06 -19.33 3.10
N LYS A 128 5.29 -19.81 2.83
CA LYS A 128 6.52 -19.21 3.35
C LYS A 128 6.68 -17.73 2.95
N ILE A 129 6.30 -17.37 1.74
CA ILE A 129 6.42 -15.99 1.23
C ILE A 129 5.34 -15.11 1.86
N LEU A 130 4.12 -15.61 2.02
CA LEU A 130 2.98 -14.79 2.39
C LEU A 130 2.73 -14.72 3.89
N ASP A 131 2.81 -15.84 4.62
CA ASP A 131 2.37 -15.87 6.01
C ASP A 131 3.19 -14.92 6.90
N GLY A 132 2.50 -14.12 7.71
CA GLY A 132 3.08 -13.11 8.60
C GLY A 132 3.56 -11.82 7.92
N ASN A 133 3.74 -11.81 6.59
CA ASN A 133 4.24 -10.64 5.87
C ASN A 133 3.14 -9.61 5.57
N ILE A 134 3.56 -8.36 5.31
CA ILE A 134 2.67 -7.32 4.77
C ILE A 134 2.38 -7.66 3.31
N TRP A 135 1.11 -7.70 2.94
CA TRP A 135 0.69 -7.92 1.56
C TRP A 135 0.29 -6.61 0.91
N MET A 136 0.66 -6.45 -0.34
CA MET A 136 0.17 -5.38 -1.18
C MET A 136 -0.19 -5.92 -2.56
N GLY A 137 -1.18 -5.34 -3.19
CA GLY A 137 -1.48 -5.60 -4.59
C GLY A 137 -2.66 -4.79 -5.06
N HIS A 138 -2.98 -4.87 -6.34
CA HIS A 138 -4.03 -4.06 -6.92
C HIS A 138 -5.37 -4.81 -6.91
N ASN A 139 -6.35 -4.35 -6.13
CA ASN A 139 -7.64 -5.02 -5.92
C ASN A 139 -7.56 -6.37 -5.18
N ILE A 140 -6.43 -6.66 -4.51
CA ILE A 140 -6.14 -7.96 -3.88
C ILE A 140 -7.15 -8.41 -2.83
N ILE A 141 -7.84 -7.49 -2.15
CA ILE A 141 -8.83 -7.86 -1.12
C ILE A 141 -10.02 -8.56 -1.77
N ARG A 142 -10.37 -8.19 -3.01
CA ARG A 142 -11.54 -8.71 -3.72
C ARG A 142 -11.20 -9.81 -4.72
N SER A 143 -9.96 -9.88 -5.19
CA SER A 143 -9.48 -10.92 -6.11
C SER A 143 -8.61 -11.94 -5.40
N ASP A 144 -7.34 -11.60 -5.18
CA ASP A 144 -6.24 -12.54 -4.93
C ASP A 144 -6.38 -13.27 -3.60
N ILE A 145 -6.70 -12.53 -2.53
CA ILE A 145 -6.84 -13.07 -1.18
C ILE A 145 -7.97 -14.13 -1.11
N PRO A 146 -9.20 -13.85 -1.59
CA PRO A 146 -10.26 -14.87 -1.70
C PRO A 146 -9.85 -16.14 -2.45
N SER A 147 -9.02 -16.00 -3.48
CA SER A 147 -8.58 -17.15 -4.28
C SER A 147 -7.58 -18.02 -3.57
N ILE A 148 -6.58 -17.41 -2.94
CA ILE A 148 -5.60 -18.14 -2.13
C ILE A 148 -6.35 -18.90 -1.02
N LYS A 149 -7.32 -18.25 -0.37
CA LYS A 149 -8.21 -18.90 0.62
C LYS A 149 -8.94 -20.10 0.03
N LYS A 150 -9.60 -19.94 -1.12
CA LYS A 150 -10.32 -21.02 -1.81
C LYS A 150 -9.41 -22.20 -2.10
N HIS A 151 -8.24 -21.96 -2.66
CA HIS A 151 -7.32 -23.03 -3.07
C HIS A 151 -6.66 -23.71 -1.87
N CYS A 152 -6.30 -22.98 -0.82
CA CYS A 152 -5.81 -23.57 0.43
C CYS A 152 -6.88 -24.48 1.08
N ALA A 153 -8.13 -24.03 1.11
CA ALA A 153 -9.24 -24.84 1.63
C ALA A 153 -9.45 -26.13 0.84
N ALA A 154 -9.35 -26.06 -0.50
CA ALA A 154 -9.51 -27.23 -1.38
C ALA A 154 -8.43 -28.31 -1.18
N ILE A 155 -7.23 -27.93 -0.74
CA ILE A 155 -6.13 -28.86 -0.44
C ILE A 155 -5.96 -29.13 1.06
N HIS A 156 -6.93 -28.72 1.89
CA HIS A 156 -6.90 -28.87 3.35
C HIS A 156 -5.62 -28.34 4.02
N LYS A 157 -5.09 -27.21 3.52
CA LYS A 157 -3.92 -26.53 4.09
C LYS A 157 -4.31 -25.21 4.78
N PRO A 158 -3.53 -24.75 5.77
CA PRO A 158 -3.78 -23.47 6.40
C PRO A 158 -3.65 -22.32 5.40
N VAL A 159 -4.52 -21.32 5.53
CA VAL A 159 -4.46 -20.10 4.72
C VAL A 159 -3.34 -19.22 5.30
N PRO A 160 -2.37 -18.73 4.50
CA PRO A 160 -1.41 -17.75 4.99
C PRO A 160 -2.15 -16.47 5.40
N THR A 161 -1.66 -15.79 6.44
CA THR A 161 -2.29 -14.59 7.01
C THR A 161 -1.37 -13.38 6.92
N PRO A 162 -1.84 -12.24 6.38
CA PRO A 162 -1.04 -11.03 6.37
C PRO A 162 -1.01 -10.38 7.75
N SER A 163 0.14 -9.83 8.14
CA SER A 163 0.22 -8.89 9.29
C SER A 163 -0.48 -7.56 8.98
N LEU A 164 -0.53 -7.19 7.69
CA LEU A 164 -1.32 -6.10 7.12
C LEU A 164 -1.58 -6.36 5.64
N ALA A 165 -2.79 -6.09 5.15
CA ALA A 165 -3.12 -6.17 3.72
C ALA A 165 -3.44 -4.78 3.16
N ILE A 166 -2.72 -4.38 2.11
CA ILE A 166 -2.86 -3.08 1.45
C ILE A 166 -3.37 -3.28 0.02
N ASP A 167 -4.63 -2.94 -0.20
CA ASP A 167 -5.21 -2.90 -1.54
C ASP A 167 -4.90 -1.55 -2.20
N SER A 168 -4.01 -1.53 -3.19
CA SER A 168 -3.59 -0.29 -3.86
C SER A 168 -4.74 0.36 -4.63
N PHE A 169 -5.67 -0.42 -5.18
CA PHE A 169 -6.87 0.10 -5.84
C PHE A 169 -7.78 0.81 -4.85
N ASP A 170 -8.02 0.20 -3.69
CA ASP A 170 -8.88 0.80 -2.67
C ASP A 170 -8.22 2.02 -2.01
N TRP A 171 -6.94 1.91 -1.66
CA TRP A 171 -6.14 3.01 -1.11
C TRP A 171 -6.20 4.24 -2.01
N LEU A 172 -6.01 4.07 -3.33
CA LEU A 172 -6.02 5.18 -4.29
C LEU A 172 -7.35 5.95 -4.29
N LYS A 173 -8.50 5.30 -4.08
CA LYS A 173 -9.80 6.01 -4.05
C LYS A 173 -9.87 7.09 -2.98
N GLY A 174 -9.16 6.91 -1.87
CA GLY A 174 -9.09 7.86 -0.77
C GLY A 174 -8.08 8.99 -0.96
N THR A 175 -7.27 8.94 -2.02
CA THR A 175 -6.17 9.87 -2.26
C THR A 175 -6.53 10.95 -3.27
N MET A 176 -5.86 12.09 -3.17
CA MET A 176 -5.98 13.15 -4.16
C MET A 176 -5.51 12.70 -5.55
N VAL A 177 -4.46 11.88 -5.62
CA VAL A 177 -3.99 11.33 -6.91
C VAL A 177 -5.09 10.48 -7.55
N GLY A 178 -5.77 9.63 -6.79
CA GLY A 178 -6.90 8.87 -7.31
C GLY A 178 -8.07 9.75 -7.75
N THR A 179 -8.32 10.89 -7.08
CA THR A 179 -9.26 11.89 -7.58
C THR A 179 -8.80 12.50 -8.91
N MET A 180 -7.55 12.95 -9.00
CA MET A 180 -6.99 13.56 -10.21
C MET A 180 -7.02 12.62 -11.41
N VAL A 181 -6.61 11.36 -11.22
CA VAL A 181 -6.64 10.33 -12.27
C VAL A 181 -8.07 10.10 -12.76
N LYS A 182 -9.05 10.06 -11.85
CA LYS A 182 -10.47 9.89 -12.24
C LYS A 182 -11.04 11.08 -13.00
N THR A 183 -10.62 12.31 -12.69
CA THR A 183 -11.15 13.54 -13.30
C THR A 183 -10.44 13.93 -14.59
N ASN A 184 -9.16 13.61 -14.74
CA ASN A 184 -8.33 13.96 -15.90
C ASN A 184 -8.31 12.83 -16.93
N ASP A 185 -9.47 12.53 -17.51
CA ASP A 185 -9.66 11.67 -18.70
C ASP A 185 -9.65 10.15 -18.51
N LEU A 186 -9.00 9.59 -17.48
CA LEU A 186 -8.86 8.12 -17.38
C LEU A 186 -10.13 7.42 -16.87
N LYS A 187 -10.99 8.13 -16.14
CA LYS A 187 -12.26 7.62 -15.55
C LYS A 187 -12.12 6.30 -14.76
N SER A 188 -10.91 5.87 -14.47
CA SER A 188 -10.59 4.52 -14.00
C SER A 188 -9.32 4.52 -13.17
N LEU A 189 -9.32 3.70 -12.11
CA LEU A 189 -8.14 3.41 -11.30
C LEU A 189 -7.58 2.01 -11.60
N LYS A 190 -7.96 1.40 -12.73
CA LYS A 190 -7.36 0.13 -13.15
C LYS A 190 -5.85 0.29 -13.30
N LEU A 191 -5.10 -0.75 -12.94
CA LEU A 191 -3.63 -0.75 -13.02
C LEU A 191 -3.11 -0.32 -14.40
N SER A 192 -3.66 -0.86 -15.49
CA SER A 192 -3.36 -0.42 -16.86
C SER A 192 -3.58 1.07 -17.12
N ALA A 193 -4.68 1.64 -16.62
CA ALA A 193 -4.97 3.07 -16.79
C ALA A 193 -3.96 3.93 -16.01
N LEU A 194 -3.57 3.50 -14.80
CA LEU A 194 -2.56 4.15 -13.99
C LEU A 194 -1.16 4.04 -14.62
N GLY A 195 -0.79 2.88 -15.15
CA GLY A 195 0.45 2.70 -15.90
C GLY A 195 0.55 3.67 -17.07
N ASN A 196 -0.52 3.79 -17.87
CA ASN A 196 -0.59 4.74 -18.97
C ASN A 196 -0.50 6.21 -18.50
N TYR A 197 -1.19 6.55 -17.40
CA TYR A 197 -1.15 7.90 -16.81
C TYR A 197 0.27 8.36 -16.51
N PHE A 198 1.02 7.50 -15.83
CA PHE A 198 2.40 7.75 -15.43
C PHE A 198 3.42 7.42 -16.52
N ARG A 199 2.97 7.03 -17.72
CA ARG A 199 3.82 6.64 -18.86
C ARG A 199 4.79 5.49 -18.52
N LEU A 200 4.31 4.56 -17.71
CA LEU A 200 5.00 3.32 -17.34
C LEU A 200 4.75 2.23 -18.38
N GLU A 201 5.38 1.06 -18.17
CA GLU A 201 5.15 -0.11 -19.00
C GLU A 201 3.67 -0.51 -19.04
N ARG A 202 3.24 -0.99 -20.21
CA ARG A 202 1.86 -1.45 -20.40
C ARG A 202 1.63 -2.71 -19.56
N GLN A 203 0.49 -2.77 -18.88
CA GLN A 203 0.05 -3.99 -18.20
C GLN A 203 -0.09 -5.14 -19.22
N VAL A 204 0.61 -6.24 -18.95
CA VAL A 204 0.66 -7.40 -19.85
C VAL A 204 -0.20 -8.56 -19.36
N HIS A 205 -0.88 -8.42 -18.20
CA HIS A 205 -1.67 -9.47 -17.57
C HIS A 205 -0.81 -10.71 -17.31
N ARG A 206 0.27 -10.49 -16.57
CA ARG A 206 1.19 -11.53 -16.10
C ARG A 206 1.54 -11.21 -14.67
N SER A 207 1.47 -12.19 -13.79
CA SER A 207 1.49 -11.91 -12.35
C SER A 207 2.72 -11.15 -11.87
N LEU A 208 3.93 -11.60 -12.26
CA LEU A 208 5.17 -10.93 -11.84
C LEU A 208 5.34 -9.53 -12.46
N PRO A 209 5.17 -9.33 -13.79
CA PRO A 209 5.13 -7.99 -14.38
C PRO A 209 4.10 -7.05 -13.76
N ASP A 210 2.90 -7.53 -13.44
CA ASP A 210 1.84 -6.71 -12.87
C ASP A 210 2.16 -6.33 -11.40
N CYS A 211 2.86 -7.19 -10.64
CA CYS A 211 3.44 -6.82 -9.35
C CYS A 211 4.43 -5.65 -9.47
N LEU A 212 5.34 -5.73 -10.45
CA LEU A 212 6.34 -4.69 -10.69
C LEU A 212 5.68 -3.38 -11.15
N LEU A 213 4.70 -3.46 -12.05
CA LEU A 213 3.93 -2.30 -12.48
C LEU A 213 3.19 -1.66 -11.31
N ASN A 214 2.59 -2.45 -10.42
CA ASN A 214 1.93 -1.93 -9.21
C ASN A 214 2.94 -1.23 -8.28
N LEU A 215 4.16 -1.76 -8.12
CA LEU A 215 5.22 -1.07 -7.37
C LEU A 215 5.55 0.29 -7.98
N GLU A 216 5.79 0.36 -9.29
CA GLU A 216 6.14 1.61 -9.99
C GLU A 216 4.99 2.63 -9.94
N VAL A 217 3.75 2.18 -10.15
CA VAL A 217 2.56 3.04 -9.98
C VAL A 217 2.49 3.60 -8.55
N MET A 218 2.76 2.77 -7.53
CA MET A 218 2.74 3.23 -6.15
C MET A 218 3.87 4.23 -5.84
N LYS A 219 5.07 4.03 -6.39
CA LYS A 219 6.18 5.00 -6.29
C LYS A 219 5.78 6.36 -6.85
N GLU A 220 5.21 6.37 -8.05
CA GLU A 220 4.75 7.61 -8.70
C GLU A 220 3.65 8.30 -7.89
N CYS A 221 2.63 7.55 -7.44
CA CYS A 221 1.56 8.09 -6.61
C CYS A 221 2.09 8.71 -5.32
N LEU A 222 2.99 8.02 -4.61
CA LEU A 222 3.58 8.50 -3.37
C LEU A 222 4.52 9.70 -3.61
N GLY A 223 5.25 9.73 -4.72
CA GLY A 223 6.09 10.85 -5.13
C GLY A 223 5.27 12.13 -5.34
N VAL A 224 4.17 12.05 -6.08
CA VAL A 224 3.25 13.18 -6.29
C VAL A 224 2.68 13.68 -4.97
N ILE A 225 2.22 12.77 -4.12
CA ILE A 225 1.66 13.11 -2.80
C ILE A 225 2.73 13.78 -1.91
N GLY A 226 3.90 13.16 -1.81
CA GLY A 226 5.00 13.63 -0.96
C GLY A 226 5.52 15.00 -1.38
N LEU A 227 5.75 15.20 -2.68
CA LEU A 227 6.21 16.49 -3.21
C LEU A 227 5.18 17.60 -2.97
N ARG A 228 3.88 17.30 -3.13
CA ARG A 228 2.83 18.26 -2.83
C ARG A 228 2.79 18.63 -1.36
N ASP A 229 2.84 17.63 -0.48
CA ASP A 229 2.82 17.85 0.97
C ASP A 229 4.02 18.71 1.40
N LEU A 230 5.20 18.45 0.83
CA LEU A 230 6.42 19.25 1.02
C LEU A 230 6.22 20.72 0.59
N VAL A 231 5.65 20.95 -0.60
CA VAL A 231 5.38 22.30 -1.13
C VAL A 231 4.41 23.05 -0.21
N GLU A 232 3.34 22.40 0.24
CA GLU A 232 2.36 23.02 1.13
C GLU A 232 2.95 23.35 2.50
N GLU A 233 3.82 22.48 3.03
CA GLU A 233 4.58 22.78 4.26
C GLU A 233 5.50 23.99 4.08
N ALA A 234 6.23 24.08 2.97
CA ALA A 234 7.12 25.20 2.65
C ALA A 234 6.34 26.53 2.55
N LYS A 235 5.17 26.53 1.89
CA LYS A 235 4.27 27.69 1.82
C LYS A 235 3.80 28.13 3.22
N LYS A 236 3.41 27.19 4.08
CA LYS A 236 3.01 27.47 5.47
C LYS A 236 4.15 28.10 6.27
N LYS A 237 5.38 27.57 6.15
CA LYS A 237 6.58 28.13 6.80
C LYS A 237 6.88 29.56 6.33
N LYS A 238 6.78 29.84 5.02
CA LYS A 238 6.96 31.20 4.47
C LYS A 238 5.91 32.18 5.02
N LYS A 239 4.63 31.80 5.03
CA LYS A 239 3.54 32.62 5.61
C LYS A 239 3.74 32.91 7.11
N ARG A 240 4.23 31.94 7.89
CA ARG A 240 4.57 32.15 9.31
C ARG A 240 5.73 33.15 9.46
N LYS A 241 6.81 33.01 8.68
CA LYS A 241 7.96 33.94 8.71
C LYS A 241 7.54 35.38 8.35
N THR A 242 6.71 35.57 7.33
CA THR A 242 6.22 36.91 6.95
C THR A 242 5.27 37.53 7.98
N ARG A 243 4.45 36.73 8.66
CA ARG A 243 3.61 37.22 9.79
C ARG A 243 4.47 37.65 10.98
N VAL A 244 5.50 36.88 11.34
CA VAL A 244 6.43 37.22 12.44
C VAL A 244 7.21 38.50 12.12
N SER A 245 7.69 38.67 10.88
CA SER A 245 8.41 39.90 10.50
C SER A 245 7.51 41.14 10.49
N LYS A 246 6.26 41.02 10.03
CA LYS A 246 5.27 42.11 10.11
C LYS A 246 4.96 42.51 11.55
N ARG A 247 4.77 41.53 12.46
CA ARG A 247 4.49 41.79 13.89
C ARG A 247 5.67 42.47 14.60
N LYS A 248 6.90 42.05 14.33
CA LYS A 248 8.11 42.72 14.87
C LYS A 248 8.23 44.17 14.39
N ARG A 249 7.94 44.44 13.11
CA ARG A 249 7.95 45.81 12.55
C ARG A 249 6.86 46.70 13.14
N SER A 250 5.64 46.19 13.36
CA SER A 250 4.59 47.00 13.99
C SER A 250 4.92 47.31 15.45
N GLN A 251 5.41 46.32 16.20
CA GLN A 251 5.77 46.50 17.61
C GLN A 251 6.93 47.49 17.78
N SER A 252 7.96 47.42 16.93
CA SER A 252 9.06 48.40 16.93
C SER A 252 8.59 49.83 16.60
N ARG A 253 7.65 50.00 15.65
CA ARG A 253 7.06 51.32 15.34
C ARG A 253 6.22 51.88 16.49
N SER A 254 5.43 51.04 17.15
CA SER A 254 4.65 51.46 18.33
C SER A 254 5.55 51.90 19.49
N THR A 255 6.66 51.19 19.74
CA THR A 255 7.64 51.58 20.78
C THR A 255 8.35 52.89 20.44
N LEU A 256 8.74 53.09 19.18
CA LEU A 256 9.33 54.36 18.70
C LEU A 256 8.37 55.54 18.83
N LEU A 257 7.08 55.34 18.50
CA LEU A 257 6.06 56.38 18.62
C LEU A 257 5.81 56.79 20.08
N LEU A 258 5.72 55.80 20.99
CA LEU A 258 5.60 56.06 22.44
C LEU A 258 6.83 56.80 23.00
N PHE A 259 8.04 56.45 22.53
CA PHE A 259 9.27 57.14 22.92
C PHE A 259 9.31 58.59 22.42
N PHE A 260 8.81 58.85 21.20
CA PHE A 260 8.70 60.21 20.66
C PHE A 260 7.69 61.06 21.42
N ILE A 261 6.52 60.50 21.78
CA ILE A 261 5.50 61.20 22.56
C ILE A 261 6.05 61.57 23.95
N TRP A 262 6.73 60.64 24.64
CA TRP A 262 7.34 60.92 25.95
C TRP A 262 8.41 62.03 25.91
N LYS A 263 9.12 62.19 24.79
CA LYS A 263 10.18 63.20 24.64
C LYS A 263 9.65 64.60 24.31
N LEU A 264 8.40 64.71 23.86
CA LEU A 264 7.73 65.99 23.59
C LEU A 264 6.98 66.54 24.82
N ASP A 265 6.71 65.67 25.80
CA ASP A 265 6.05 65.99 27.08
C ASP A 265 7.04 66.39 28.20
N LYS A 266 8.31 66.62 27.86
CA LYS A 266 9.38 67.11 28.75
C LYS A 266 9.98 68.39 28.19
#